data_AF-A0A0K6FU89-F1
#
_entry.id   AF-A0A0K6FU89-F1
#
_cell.length_a   1.000
_cell.length_b   1.000
_cell.length_c   1.000
_cell.angle_alpha   90.00
_cell.angle_beta   90.00
_cell.angle_gamma   90.00
#
_symmetry.space_group_name_H-M   'P 1'
#
loop_
_entity.id
_entity.type
_entity.pdbx_description
1 polymer ?
#
loop_
_entity_poly.entity_id
_entity_poly.type
_entity_poly.pdbx_seq_one_letter_code
_entity_poly.pdbx_strand_id
1 'polypeptide(L)'
;MISVLTCLVALVRVVSAEVCSPTQCVPGASNTTLGASFSSVILLPGTYSSDSAAAKLVSLSNSPSRSSGISVSEASFPYTVSLSSGAIAFGVINYASNSSPIKLSSNLSTPRLPASVAIPPNTAVTLRSASSQSSLVLFASVPDTAQLPLLAPDLAFSAVQSTSCSPACASGGACTANGTCACAEGFSGSQCEQCAPGFFGPSCQKCQNTCCDDGMTGSGKCLGSKNKTSFELCGCDKGTCGTDGSCTCNPGWASPTSGQNATAKCSVCAPGFFQDASGECQG
;
A
#
# COMPACT_ATOMS: atom_id res chain seq x y z
N MET A 1 -77.62 -10.99 -14.06
CA MET A 1 -77.25 -10.48 -12.73
C MET A 1 -75.77 -10.74 -12.53
N ILE A 2 -75.07 -9.73 -12.02
CA ILE A 2 -73.63 -9.49 -12.10
C ILE A 2 -72.84 -10.57 -11.32
N SER A 3 -71.93 -11.26 -12.00
CA SER A 3 -70.99 -12.18 -11.35
C SER A 3 -69.82 -11.36 -10.81
N VAL A 4 -69.74 -11.29 -9.49
CA VAL A 4 -68.78 -10.46 -8.74
C VAL A 4 -67.39 -11.05 -8.90
N LEU A 5 -66.52 -10.31 -9.60
CA LEU A 5 -65.09 -10.58 -9.73
C LEU A 5 -64.43 -10.29 -8.37
N THR A 6 -64.23 -11.33 -7.56
CA THR A 6 -63.44 -11.27 -6.33
C THR A 6 -61.98 -11.06 -6.68
N CYS A 7 -61.53 -9.81 -6.64
CA CYS A 7 -60.12 -9.45 -6.70
C CYS A 7 -59.46 -9.90 -5.39
N LEU A 8 -58.75 -11.03 -5.42
CA LEU A 8 -57.87 -11.46 -4.34
C LEU A 8 -56.68 -10.49 -4.32
N VAL A 9 -56.82 -9.38 -3.61
CA VAL A 9 -55.67 -8.55 -3.24
C VAL A 9 -54.86 -9.39 -2.28
N ALA A 10 -53.82 -10.05 -2.80
CA ALA A 10 -52.74 -10.54 -1.96
C ALA A 10 -52.19 -9.32 -1.23
N LEU A 11 -52.55 -9.18 0.04
CA LEU A 11 -51.79 -8.39 1.01
C LEU A 11 -50.43 -9.08 1.09
N VAL A 12 -49.54 -8.76 0.15
CA VAL A 12 -48.11 -8.86 0.38
C VAL A 12 -47.92 -7.98 1.60
N ARG A 13 -47.79 -8.60 2.78
CA ARG A 13 -47.27 -7.90 3.95
C ARG A 13 -45.95 -7.34 3.47
N VAL A 14 -45.91 -6.05 3.16
CA VAL A 14 -44.66 -5.31 3.03
C VAL A 14 -44.08 -5.42 4.42
N VAL A 15 -43.26 -6.45 4.65
CA VAL A 15 -42.50 -6.58 5.89
C VAL A 15 -41.66 -5.31 5.88
N SER A 16 -42.01 -4.38 6.76
CA SER A 16 -41.32 -3.10 6.88
C SER A 16 -39.90 -3.46 7.26
N ALA A 17 -38.99 -3.42 6.29
CA ALA A 17 -37.59 -3.55 6.62
C ALA A 17 -37.21 -2.27 7.39
N GLU A 18 -36.45 -2.39 8.47
CA GLU A 18 -35.85 -1.24 9.13
C GLU A 18 -34.37 -1.24 8.82
N VAL A 19 -33.88 -0.16 8.24
CA VAL A 19 -32.45 0.02 7.99
C VAL A 19 -31.89 0.88 9.11
N CYS A 20 -30.97 0.30 9.87
CA CYS A 20 -30.36 0.96 11.01
C CYS A 20 -28.91 1.34 10.70
N SER A 21 -28.58 2.61 10.90
CA SER A 21 -27.20 3.05 11.15
C SER A 21 -26.92 3.03 12.66
N PRO A 22 -25.67 3.20 13.12
CA PRO A 22 -25.34 3.30 14.54
C PRO A 22 -26.13 4.37 15.31
N THR A 23 -26.62 5.41 14.62
CA THR A 23 -27.27 6.57 15.24
C THR A 23 -28.79 6.53 15.14
N GLN A 24 -29.35 5.89 14.12
CA GLN A 24 -30.79 5.91 13.86
C GLN A 24 -31.26 4.69 13.07
N CYS A 25 -32.53 4.34 13.23
CA CYS A 25 -33.22 3.37 12.40
C CYS A 25 -34.31 4.07 11.60
N VAL A 26 -34.37 3.78 10.31
CA VAL A 26 -35.37 4.35 9.40
C VAL A 26 -36.26 3.21 8.90
N PRO A 27 -37.59 3.32 9.05
CA PRO A 27 -38.52 2.35 8.48
C PRO A 27 -38.60 2.52 6.96
N GLY A 28 -38.44 1.44 6.20
CA GLY A 28 -38.58 1.47 4.75
C GLY A 28 -38.12 0.18 4.06
N ALA A 29 -38.75 -0.18 2.95
CA ALA A 29 -38.32 -1.31 2.15
C ALA A 29 -36.95 -1.01 1.52
N SER A 30 -35.93 -1.78 1.88
CA SER A 30 -34.60 -1.75 1.26
C SER A 30 -34.22 -3.15 0.80
N ASN A 31 -33.66 -3.24 -0.39
CA ASN A 31 -33.10 -4.46 -0.97
C ASN A 31 -31.57 -4.53 -0.84
N THR A 32 -30.97 -3.62 -0.05
CA THR A 32 -29.52 -3.59 0.13
C THR A 32 -29.03 -4.85 0.83
N THR A 33 -27.90 -5.38 0.36
CA THR A 33 -27.18 -6.50 1.00
C THR A 33 -25.94 -6.00 1.75
N LEU A 34 -25.76 -4.68 1.84
CA LEU A 34 -24.71 -4.03 2.61
C LEU A 34 -25.11 -3.97 4.10
N GLY A 35 -24.77 -5.01 4.84
CA GLY A 35 -24.91 -5.03 6.30
C GLY A 35 -25.09 -6.44 6.86
N ALA A 36 -25.47 -6.49 8.14
CA ALA A 36 -25.94 -7.69 8.80
C ALA A 36 -27.47 -7.68 8.85
N SER A 37 -28.11 -8.70 8.30
CA SER A 37 -29.57 -8.80 8.22
C SER A 37 -30.13 -9.74 9.30
N PHE A 38 -31.09 -9.23 10.06
CA PHE A 38 -31.80 -9.90 11.14
C PHE A 38 -33.30 -9.86 10.85
N SER A 39 -33.84 -10.92 10.28
CA SER A 39 -35.27 -11.02 9.93
C SER A 39 -35.76 -9.84 9.07
N SER A 40 -36.28 -8.77 9.68
CA SER A 40 -36.75 -7.53 9.03
C SER A 40 -35.87 -6.30 9.30
N VAL A 41 -34.73 -6.45 9.97
CA VAL A 41 -33.83 -5.33 10.30
C VAL A 41 -32.49 -5.53 9.61
N ILE A 42 -31.98 -4.49 8.96
CA ILE A 42 -30.64 -4.48 8.36
C ILE A 42 -29.78 -3.49 9.13
N LEU A 43 -28.72 -4.00 9.75
CA LEU A 43 -27.68 -3.17 10.38
C LEU A 43 -26.61 -2.83 9.36
N LEU A 44 -26.49 -1.56 9.00
CA LEU A 44 -25.41 -1.05 8.16
C LEU A 44 -24.06 -1.14 8.88
N PRO A 45 -22.92 -1.02 8.16
CA PRO A 45 -21.61 -0.98 8.81
C PRO A 45 -21.50 0.11 9.89
N GLY A 46 -21.04 -0.28 11.07
CA GLY A 46 -20.86 0.57 12.24
C GLY A 46 -20.92 -0.20 13.56
N THR A 47 -20.74 0.52 14.67
CA THR A 47 -20.76 -0.06 16.03
C THR A 47 -22.00 0.39 16.77
N TYR A 48 -22.77 -0.57 17.26
CA TYR A 48 -24.05 -0.38 17.95
C TYR A 48 -23.85 -0.63 19.44
N SER A 49 -24.24 0.32 20.28
CA SER A 49 -24.26 0.16 21.73
C SER A 49 -25.56 -0.54 22.20
N SER A 50 -25.58 -1.01 23.44
CA SER A 50 -26.77 -1.61 24.07
C SER A 50 -27.98 -0.67 24.13
N ASP A 51 -27.75 0.64 24.11
CA ASP A 51 -28.80 1.66 24.23
C ASP A 51 -29.24 2.22 22.87
N SER A 52 -28.62 1.75 21.78
CA SER A 52 -28.95 2.18 20.43
C SER A 52 -30.37 1.80 20.03
N ALA A 53 -30.98 2.54 19.10
CA ALA A 53 -32.30 2.21 18.57
C ALA A 53 -32.33 0.78 17.98
N ALA A 54 -31.25 0.36 17.33
CA ALA A 54 -31.09 -0.99 16.79
C ALA A 54 -31.09 -2.09 17.86
N ALA A 55 -30.53 -1.83 19.05
CA ALA A 55 -30.49 -2.80 20.14
C ALA A 55 -31.89 -3.18 20.67
N LYS A 56 -32.90 -2.32 20.44
CA LYS A 56 -34.30 -2.60 20.78
C LYS A 56 -35.02 -3.44 19.72
N LEU A 57 -34.46 -3.52 18.52
CA LEU A 57 -35.09 -4.11 17.33
C LEU A 57 -34.47 -5.45 16.94
N VAL A 58 -33.23 -5.72 17.37
CA VAL A 58 -32.47 -6.91 17.01
C VAL A 58 -32.21 -7.79 18.24
N SER A 59 -32.47 -9.10 18.10
CA SER A 59 -32.00 -10.11 19.05
C SER A 59 -30.70 -10.75 18.55
N LEU A 60 -29.60 -10.53 19.28
CA LEU A 60 -28.28 -11.09 18.97
C LEU A 60 -28.19 -12.61 19.20
N SER A 61 -29.23 -13.24 19.76
CA SER A 61 -29.34 -14.70 19.89
C SER A 61 -29.37 -15.41 18.53
N ASN A 62 -29.76 -14.71 17.47
CA ASN A 62 -29.89 -15.26 16.12
C ASN A 62 -28.70 -14.84 15.27
N SER A 63 -28.07 -15.79 14.59
CA SER A 63 -27.01 -15.49 13.63
C SER A 63 -27.57 -14.66 12.46
N PRO A 64 -27.00 -13.47 12.16
CA PRO A 64 -27.46 -12.68 11.03
C PRO A 64 -27.05 -13.30 9.70
N SER A 65 -27.87 -13.09 8.68
CA SER A 65 -27.47 -13.33 7.30
C SER A 65 -26.60 -12.18 6.81
N ARG A 66 -25.53 -12.50 6.08
CA ARG A 66 -24.51 -11.53 5.63
C ARG A 66 -24.04 -11.89 4.24
N SER A 67 -23.69 -10.86 3.47
CA SER A 67 -23.05 -11.00 2.17
C SER A 67 -21.53 -11.16 2.35
N SER A 68 -20.86 -11.69 1.32
CA SER A 68 -19.40 -11.87 1.32
C SER A 68 -18.68 -10.55 1.56
N GLY A 69 -17.68 -10.56 2.44
CA GLY A 69 -16.93 -9.37 2.82
C GLY A 69 -17.54 -8.55 3.96
N ILE A 70 -18.63 -9.01 4.58
CA ILE A 70 -19.18 -8.38 5.79
C ILE A 70 -18.83 -9.22 7.01
N SER A 71 -18.10 -8.63 7.95
CA SER A 71 -17.77 -9.21 9.25
C SER A 71 -18.64 -8.60 10.34
N VAL A 72 -18.90 -9.39 11.38
CA VAL A 72 -19.57 -8.92 12.59
C VAL A 72 -18.81 -9.37 13.82
N SER A 73 -18.93 -8.61 14.90
CA SER A 73 -18.42 -8.99 16.22
C SER A 73 -19.19 -10.18 16.81
N GLU A 74 -18.72 -10.66 17.96
CA GLU A 74 -19.44 -11.62 18.80
C GLU A 74 -20.86 -11.16 19.11
N ALA A 75 -21.73 -12.11 19.47
CA ALA A 75 -23.15 -11.92 19.73
C ALA A 75 -23.45 -11.18 21.06
N SER A 76 -22.80 -10.04 21.29
CA SER A 76 -22.97 -9.18 22.47
C SER A 76 -22.81 -7.71 22.08
N PHE A 77 -23.43 -6.81 22.85
CA PHE A 77 -23.16 -5.38 22.73
C PHE A 77 -21.86 -5.00 23.46
N PRO A 78 -21.02 -4.10 22.93
CA PRO A 78 -21.17 -3.39 21.65
C PRO A 78 -21.05 -4.32 20.44
N TYR A 79 -22.03 -4.22 19.54
CA TYR A 79 -22.14 -5.07 18.36
C TYR A 79 -21.64 -4.31 17.13
N THR A 80 -20.61 -4.81 16.46
CA THR A 80 -19.99 -4.13 15.33
C THR A 80 -20.28 -4.89 14.05
N VAL A 81 -20.77 -4.18 13.03
CA VAL A 81 -20.82 -4.63 11.64
C VAL A 81 -19.70 -3.91 10.90
N SER A 82 -18.79 -4.65 10.29
CA SER A 82 -17.63 -4.08 9.59
C SER A 82 -17.48 -4.67 8.20
N LEU A 83 -16.85 -3.90 7.32
CA LEU A 83 -16.44 -4.39 6.00
C LEU A 83 -15.06 -5.06 6.16
N SER A 84 -14.86 -6.18 5.47
CA SER A 84 -13.57 -6.85 5.40
C SER A 84 -12.54 -5.92 4.75
N SER A 85 -11.27 -6.07 5.13
CA SER A 85 -10.17 -5.29 4.56
C SER A 85 -10.17 -5.35 3.03
N GLY A 86 -10.17 -4.18 2.38
CA GLY A 86 -10.26 -4.05 0.93
C GLY A 86 -11.49 -3.26 0.50
N ALA A 87 -12.14 -3.67 -0.58
CA ALA A 87 -13.38 -3.06 -1.05
C ALA A 87 -14.39 -4.15 -1.36
N ILE A 88 -15.67 -3.79 -1.46
CA ILE A 88 -16.72 -4.74 -1.82
C ILE A 88 -17.45 -4.19 -3.03
N ALA A 89 -17.45 -4.95 -4.13
CA ALA A 89 -18.14 -4.58 -5.35
C ALA A 89 -19.51 -5.24 -5.43
N PHE A 90 -20.45 -4.54 -6.08
CA PHE A 90 -21.81 -4.99 -6.30
C PHE A 90 -22.20 -4.75 -7.77
N GLY A 91 -22.91 -5.71 -8.36
CA GLY A 91 -23.33 -5.67 -9.75
C GLY A 91 -24.49 -4.72 -10.04
N VAL A 92 -25.16 -4.20 -9.00
CA VAL A 92 -26.25 -3.22 -9.11
C VAL A 92 -26.01 -2.03 -8.20
N ILE A 93 -26.70 -0.92 -8.47
CA ILE A 93 -26.66 0.29 -7.63
C ILE A 93 -27.27 0.03 -6.24
N ASN A 94 -26.96 0.88 -5.27
CA ASN A 94 -27.44 0.82 -3.88
C ASN A 94 -27.11 -0.50 -3.15
N TYR A 95 -26.06 -1.20 -3.60
CA TYR A 95 -25.55 -2.42 -2.97
C TYR A 95 -26.59 -3.56 -2.89
N ALA A 96 -27.50 -3.67 -3.85
CA ALA A 96 -28.63 -4.60 -3.76
C ALA A 96 -28.38 -6.02 -4.34
N SER A 97 -27.18 -6.30 -4.83
CA SER A 97 -26.82 -7.61 -5.41
C SER A 97 -26.00 -8.45 -4.44
N ASN A 98 -25.63 -9.66 -4.87
CA ASN A 98 -24.51 -10.38 -4.27
C ASN A 98 -23.24 -9.50 -4.28
N SER A 99 -22.42 -9.65 -3.25
CA SER A 99 -21.19 -8.92 -3.07
C SER A 99 -19.97 -9.71 -3.53
N SER A 100 -19.00 -9.03 -4.13
CA SER A 100 -17.70 -9.58 -4.49
C SER A 100 -16.59 -8.83 -3.73
N PRO A 101 -15.98 -9.45 -2.70
CA PRO A 101 -14.91 -8.80 -1.95
C PRO A 101 -13.65 -8.71 -2.80
N ILE A 102 -13.05 -7.53 -2.78
CA ILE A 102 -11.80 -7.19 -3.46
C ILE A 102 -10.75 -7.02 -2.37
N LYS A 103 -9.75 -7.91 -2.37
CA LYS A 103 -8.67 -7.90 -1.37
C LYS A 103 -7.75 -6.69 -1.57
N LEU A 104 -7.04 -6.31 -0.51
CA LEU A 104 -5.91 -5.39 -0.62
C LEU A 104 -4.89 -5.94 -1.63
N SER A 105 -4.56 -5.15 -2.63
CA SER A 105 -3.50 -5.45 -3.58
C SER A 105 -3.04 -4.17 -4.27
N SER A 106 -1.75 -4.10 -4.56
CA SER A 106 -1.11 -3.02 -5.33
C SER A 106 -1.27 -3.18 -6.83
N ASN A 107 -1.68 -4.36 -7.29
CA ASN A 107 -1.85 -4.67 -8.70
C ASN A 107 -3.04 -5.62 -8.87
N LEU A 108 -4.17 -5.05 -9.30
CA LEU A 108 -5.35 -5.82 -9.64
C LEU A 108 -5.59 -5.76 -11.14
N SER A 109 -5.93 -6.92 -11.68
CA SER A 109 -6.49 -7.10 -13.03
C SER A 109 -7.95 -7.56 -12.91
N THR A 110 -8.69 -6.94 -12.00
CA THR A 110 -10.10 -7.29 -11.69
C THR A 110 -11.06 -6.59 -12.65
N PRO A 111 -12.33 -7.04 -12.77
CA PRO A 111 -13.20 -6.66 -13.88
C PRO A 111 -13.58 -5.17 -13.84
N ARG A 112 -14.26 -4.73 -14.92
CA ARG A 112 -14.82 -3.39 -15.14
C ARG A 112 -15.46 -2.79 -13.88
N LEU A 113 -15.51 -1.47 -13.84
CA LEU A 113 -16.17 -0.68 -12.80
C LEU A 113 -17.54 -1.30 -12.41
N PRO A 114 -17.75 -1.64 -11.12
CA PRO A 114 -19.01 -2.20 -10.64
C PRO A 114 -20.06 -1.10 -10.58
N ALA A 115 -21.35 -1.47 -10.50
CA ALA A 115 -22.43 -0.47 -10.40
C ALA A 115 -22.44 0.25 -9.04
N SER A 116 -22.03 -0.43 -7.97
CA SER A 116 -21.76 0.20 -6.68
C SER A 116 -20.60 -0.46 -5.96
N VAL A 117 -19.94 0.30 -5.08
CA VAL A 117 -18.77 -0.16 -4.31
C VAL A 117 -18.83 0.35 -2.87
N ALA A 118 -18.66 -0.56 -1.91
CA ALA A 118 -18.52 -0.21 -0.50
C ALA A 118 -17.04 -0.21 -0.12
N ILE A 119 -16.60 0.87 0.52
CA ILE A 119 -15.21 1.12 0.90
C ILE A 119 -15.17 1.29 2.43
N PRO A 120 -14.43 0.43 3.16
CA PRO A 120 -14.19 0.60 4.59
C PRO A 120 -13.44 1.90 4.90
N PRO A 121 -13.53 2.40 6.14
CA PRO A 121 -12.69 3.51 6.57
C PRO A 121 -11.21 3.16 6.39
N ASN A 122 -10.39 4.19 6.21
CA ASN A 122 -8.95 4.07 5.98
C ASN A 122 -8.57 3.16 4.80
N THR A 123 -9.33 3.22 3.71
CA THR A 123 -9.06 2.47 2.48
C THR A 123 -9.17 3.39 1.27
N ALA A 124 -8.21 3.28 0.36
CA ALA A 124 -8.20 3.95 -0.93
C ALA A 124 -8.33 2.91 -2.04
N VAL A 125 -9.25 3.17 -2.97
CA VAL A 125 -9.47 2.37 -4.17
C VAL A 125 -9.03 3.18 -5.38
N THR A 126 -8.02 2.69 -6.09
CA THR A 126 -7.55 3.31 -7.33
C THR A 126 -8.10 2.57 -8.52
N LEU A 127 -8.79 3.30 -9.38
CA LEU A 127 -9.30 2.87 -10.66
C LEU A 127 -8.41 3.46 -11.75
N ARG A 128 -8.07 2.68 -12.77
CA ARG A 128 -7.27 3.13 -13.91
C ARG A 128 -7.94 2.73 -15.21
N SER A 129 -7.92 3.63 -16.18
CA SER A 129 -8.39 3.36 -17.54
C SER A 129 -7.37 2.48 -18.26
N ALA A 130 -7.84 1.53 -19.08
CA ALA A 130 -6.97 0.70 -19.91
C ALA A 130 -6.54 1.42 -21.20
N SER A 131 -7.37 2.36 -21.68
CA SER A 131 -7.21 3.11 -22.93
C SER A 131 -6.57 4.48 -22.75
N SER A 132 -6.50 5.01 -21.53
CA SER A 132 -5.94 6.32 -21.23
C SER A 132 -5.06 6.29 -19.97
N GLN A 133 -4.25 7.34 -19.77
CA GLN A 133 -3.47 7.53 -18.54
C GLN A 133 -4.33 8.06 -17.36
N SER A 134 -5.66 8.05 -17.50
CA SER A 134 -6.58 8.57 -16.48
C SER A 134 -6.68 7.61 -15.29
N SER A 135 -6.67 8.18 -14.08
CA SER A 135 -6.91 7.44 -12.84
C SER A 135 -7.90 8.18 -11.94
N LEU A 136 -8.69 7.41 -11.19
CA LEU A 136 -9.65 7.92 -10.21
C LEU A 136 -9.41 7.21 -8.88
N VAL A 137 -9.32 7.97 -7.79
CA VAL A 137 -9.14 7.43 -6.44
C VAL A 137 -10.41 7.67 -5.63
N LEU A 138 -10.96 6.61 -5.04
CA LEU A 138 -12.12 6.64 -4.18
C LEU A 138 -11.69 6.38 -2.73
N PHE A 139 -12.14 7.25 -1.82
CA PHE A 139 -11.90 7.14 -0.37
C PHE A 139 -13.18 6.82 0.41
N ALA A 140 -14.31 6.74 -0.27
CA ALA A 140 -15.63 6.55 0.33
C ALA A 140 -16.50 5.67 -0.57
N SER A 141 -17.42 4.95 0.07
CA SER A 141 -18.40 4.10 -0.60
C SER A 141 -19.20 4.90 -1.64
N VAL A 142 -19.43 4.29 -2.80
CA VAL A 142 -20.17 4.89 -3.92
C VAL A 142 -21.39 4.02 -4.22
N PRO A 143 -22.63 4.51 -4.00
CA PRO A 143 -23.85 3.74 -4.21
C PRO A 143 -24.25 3.64 -5.69
N ASP A 144 -23.72 4.52 -6.53
CA ASP A 144 -23.93 4.51 -7.99
C ASP A 144 -22.69 5.09 -8.67
N THR A 145 -21.90 4.22 -9.30
CA THR A 145 -20.65 4.62 -9.95
C THR A 145 -20.87 5.40 -11.25
N ALA A 146 -22.08 5.37 -11.83
CA ALA A 146 -22.41 6.17 -13.00
C ALA A 146 -22.43 7.69 -12.70
N GLN A 147 -22.55 8.06 -11.41
CA GLN A 147 -22.53 9.46 -10.97
C GLN A 147 -21.12 10.01 -10.74
N LEU A 148 -20.10 9.16 -10.85
CA LEU A 148 -18.72 9.62 -10.76
C LEU A 148 -18.37 10.46 -12.01
N PRO A 149 -17.43 11.41 -11.91
CA PRO A 149 -16.92 12.15 -13.06
C PRO A 149 -16.04 11.21 -13.92
N LEU A 150 -16.69 10.28 -14.62
CA LEU A 150 -16.03 9.26 -15.42
C LEU A 150 -15.51 9.90 -16.71
N LEU A 151 -14.26 10.37 -16.67
CA LEU A 151 -13.54 10.87 -17.85
C LEU A 151 -13.19 9.75 -18.84
N ALA A 152 -13.29 8.48 -18.42
CA ALA A 152 -12.99 7.32 -19.24
C ALA A 152 -14.02 6.19 -19.00
N PRO A 153 -14.55 5.55 -20.06
CA PRO A 153 -15.60 4.53 -19.96
C PRO A 153 -15.10 3.14 -19.53
N ASP A 154 -13.79 2.96 -19.44
CA ASP A 154 -13.11 1.68 -19.25
C ASP A 154 -12.31 1.62 -17.95
N LEU A 155 -12.74 2.35 -16.93
CA LEU A 155 -12.13 2.29 -15.60
C LEU A 155 -12.26 0.87 -15.01
N ALA A 156 -11.14 0.35 -14.53
CA ALA A 156 -11.06 -0.91 -13.81
C ALA A 156 -10.26 -0.72 -12.51
N PHE A 157 -10.54 -1.58 -11.52
CA PHE A 157 -9.74 -1.63 -10.30
C PHE A 157 -8.28 -1.92 -10.62
N SER A 158 -7.41 -1.00 -10.21
CA SER A 158 -5.96 -1.10 -10.38
C SER A 158 -5.27 -1.40 -9.06
N ALA A 159 -5.72 -0.79 -7.97
CA ALA A 159 -5.15 -1.01 -6.64
C ALA A 159 -6.22 -0.78 -5.56
N VAL A 160 -6.13 -1.53 -4.46
CA VAL A 160 -6.89 -1.30 -3.23
C VAL A 160 -5.89 -1.36 -2.07
N GLN A 161 -5.77 -0.27 -1.33
CA GLN A 161 -4.75 -0.12 -0.30
C GLN A 161 -5.34 0.49 0.96
N SER A 162 -4.74 0.20 2.11
CA SER A 162 -5.10 0.92 3.33
C SER A 162 -4.54 2.35 3.28
N THR A 163 -5.13 3.27 4.03
CA THR A 163 -4.58 4.61 4.28
C THR A 163 -4.16 4.78 5.74
N SER A 164 -4.06 3.68 6.49
CA SER A 164 -3.69 3.68 7.91
C SER A 164 -2.20 3.95 8.15
N CYS A 165 -1.35 3.89 7.13
CA CYS A 165 0.08 4.13 7.27
C CYS A 165 0.36 5.62 7.49
N SER A 166 1.07 5.91 8.59
CA SER A 166 1.61 7.24 8.88
C SER A 166 3.05 7.06 9.38
N PRO A 167 4.08 7.46 8.60
CA PRO A 167 4.01 8.15 7.30
C PRO A 167 3.37 7.32 6.18
N ALA A 168 3.02 7.94 5.06
CA ALA A 168 2.58 7.20 3.87
C ALA A 168 3.73 6.34 3.31
N CYS A 169 3.40 5.26 2.63
CA CYS A 169 4.38 4.46 1.89
C CYS A 169 4.89 5.26 0.67
N ALA A 170 6.17 5.12 0.36
CA ALA A 170 6.77 5.69 -0.84
C ALA A 170 6.30 4.92 -2.10
N SER A 171 6.71 5.39 -3.28
CA SER A 171 6.24 4.95 -4.61
C SER A 171 6.31 3.43 -4.86
N GLY A 172 7.16 2.72 -4.13
CA GLY A 172 7.31 1.27 -4.21
C GLY A 172 6.55 0.48 -3.15
N GLY A 173 5.72 1.11 -2.32
CA GLY A 173 5.04 0.45 -1.20
C GLY A 173 3.52 0.56 -1.27
N ALA A 174 2.83 -0.49 -0.82
CA ALA A 174 1.40 -0.47 -0.57
C ALA A 174 1.11 -0.61 0.92
N CYS A 175 0.27 0.27 1.45
CA CYS A 175 -0.06 0.22 2.86
C CYS A 175 -1.00 -0.95 3.18
N THR A 176 -0.59 -1.77 4.14
CA THR A 176 -1.37 -2.92 4.62
C THR A 176 -2.39 -2.48 5.68
N ALA A 177 -3.38 -3.35 5.96
CA ALA A 177 -4.37 -3.09 6.99
C ALA A 177 -3.76 -2.90 8.40
N ASN A 178 -2.53 -3.39 8.64
CA ASN A 178 -1.82 -3.25 9.90
C ASN A 178 -1.08 -1.91 10.03
N GLY A 179 -1.19 -1.02 9.05
CA GLY A 179 -0.48 0.26 9.05
C GLY A 179 1.02 0.14 8.72
N THR A 180 1.46 -0.99 8.16
CA THR A 180 2.83 -1.19 7.67
C THR A 180 2.87 -1.22 6.15
N CYS A 181 3.99 -0.82 5.55
CA CYS A 181 4.17 -0.84 4.10
C CYS A 181 4.65 -2.20 3.61
N ALA A 182 3.94 -2.78 2.65
CA ALA A 182 4.41 -3.92 1.87
C ALA A 182 5.16 -3.40 0.63
N CYS A 183 6.47 -3.62 0.58
CA CYS A 183 7.31 -3.15 -0.51
C CYS A 183 7.22 -4.07 -1.73
N ALA A 184 7.14 -3.45 -2.91
CA ALA A 184 7.30 -4.11 -4.20
C ALA A 184 8.74 -4.62 -4.35
N GLU A 185 8.94 -5.54 -5.30
CA GLU A 185 10.27 -6.07 -5.60
C GLU A 185 11.26 -4.94 -5.88
N GLY A 186 12.44 -5.03 -5.26
CA GLY A 186 13.49 -4.03 -5.38
C GLY A 186 13.40 -2.86 -4.42
N PHE A 187 12.28 -2.66 -3.73
CA PHE A 187 12.13 -1.64 -2.69
C PHE A 187 12.31 -2.22 -1.28
N SER A 188 12.79 -1.39 -0.36
CA SER A 188 13.05 -1.75 1.04
C SER A 188 12.96 -0.51 1.95
N GLY A 189 13.12 -0.72 3.26
CA GLY A 189 12.86 0.29 4.29
C GLY A 189 11.45 0.14 4.89
N SER A 190 11.20 0.81 6.01
CA SER A 190 9.90 0.74 6.69
C SER A 190 8.76 1.32 5.85
N GLN A 191 9.10 2.26 4.97
CA GLN A 191 8.16 2.97 4.10
C GLN A 191 8.40 2.67 2.61
N CYS A 192 9.25 1.69 2.28
CA CYS A 192 9.66 1.37 0.91
C CYS A 192 10.37 2.54 0.21
N GLU A 193 11.09 3.35 0.99
CA GLU A 193 11.78 4.56 0.57
C GLU A 193 13.22 4.32 0.08
N GLN A 194 13.72 3.10 0.22
CA GLN A 194 15.06 2.68 -0.17
C GLN A 194 14.98 1.61 -1.26
N CYS A 195 16.05 1.46 -2.05
CA CYS A 195 16.21 0.26 -2.88
C CYS A 195 16.83 -0.86 -2.06
N ALA A 196 16.34 -2.08 -2.25
CA ALA A 196 17.00 -3.27 -1.76
C ALA A 196 18.41 -3.39 -2.38
N PRO A 197 19.36 -4.07 -1.70
CA PRO A 197 20.70 -4.28 -2.24
C PRO A 197 20.67 -4.87 -3.65
N GLY A 198 21.45 -4.30 -4.57
CA GLY A 198 21.46 -4.72 -5.98
C GLY A 198 20.30 -4.19 -6.82
N PHE A 199 19.60 -3.15 -6.36
CA PHE A 199 18.62 -2.38 -7.14
C PHE A 199 18.97 -0.88 -7.14
N PHE A 200 18.69 -0.17 -8.24
CA PHE A 200 19.12 1.22 -8.42
C PHE A 200 18.05 2.13 -9.05
N GLY A 201 18.21 3.43 -8.81
CA GLY A 201 17.39 4.49 -9.39
C GLY A 201 16.03 4.67 -8.71
N PRO A 202 15.21 5.62 -9.20
CA PRO A 202 13.93 6.00 -8.55
C PRO A 202 12.85 4.92 -8.62
N SER A 203 13.00 3.96 -9.53
CA SER A 203 12.13 2.80 -9.70
C SER A 203 12.73 1.51 -9.17
N CYS A 204 13.89 1.57 -8.49
CA CYS A 204 14.64 0.44 -7.97
C CYS A 204 14.73 -0.71 -8.98
N GLN A 205 15.37 -0.47 -10.12
CA GLN A 205 15.60 -1.48 -11.16
C GLN A 205 16.72 -2.43 -10.77
N LYS A 206 16.57 -3.71 -11.10
CA LYS A 206 17.56 -4.74 -10.77
C LYS A 206 18.87 -4.50 -11.51
N CYS A 207 19.98 -4.58 -10.79
CA CYS A 207 21.31 -4.58 -11.37
C CYS A 207 21.52 -5.82 -12.25
N GLN A 208 22.03 -5.61 -13.46
CA GLN A 208 22.31 -6.69 -14.42
C GLN A 208 23.62 -7.43 -14.09
N ASN A 209 24.57 -6.73 -13.45
CA ASN A 209 25.90 -7.25 -13.12
C ASN A 209 26.10 -7.35 -11.60
N THR A 210 27.07 -8.16 -11.18
CA THR A 210 27.48 -8.30 -9.76
C THR A 210 28.10 -7.04 -9.18
N CYS A 211 28.58 -6.13 -10.02
CA CYS A 211 29.05 -4.81 -9.64
C CYS A 211 28.07 -3.77 -10.17
N CYS A 212 27.57 -2.91 -9.29
CA CYS A 212 26.49 -2.00 -9.58
C CYS A 212 26.46 -0.86 -8.58
N ASP A 213 26.23 0.35 -9.08
CA ASP A 213 25.88 1.50 -8.28
C ASP A 213 24.40 1.46 -7.91
N ASP A 214 24.11 0.74 -6.81
CA ASP A 214 22.79 0.58 -6.22
C ASP A 214 22.35 1.76 -5.32
N GLY A 215 21.07 1.77 -4.97
CA GLY A 215 20.41 2.82 -4.17
C GLY A 215 19.48 3.71 -5.00
N MET A 216 18.66 4.52 -4.31
CA MET A 216 17.65 5.39 -4.94
C MET A 216 18.24 6.40 -5.94
N THR A 217 19.49 6.84 -5.69
CA THR A 217 20.25 7.73 -6.57
C THR A 217 21.29 6.99 -7.42
N GLY A 218 21.34 5.66 -7.31
CA GLY A 218 22.31 4.83 -7.99
C GLY A 218 22.13 4.87 -9.50
N SER A 219 23.25 4.86 -10.21
CA SER A 219 23.30 4.91 -11.68
C SER A 219 23.15 3.53 -12.35
N GLY A 220 23.24 2.45 -11.57
CA GLY A 220 23.25 1.07 -12.09
C GLY A 220 24.53 0.68 -12.81
N LYS A 221 25.52 1.57 -12.87
CA LYS A 221 26.83 1.33 -13.50
C LYS A 221 27.84 0.85 -12.48
N CYS A 222 28.84 0.11 -12.94
CA CYS A 222 30.01 -0.16 -12.12
C CYS A 222 30.83 1.11 -11.91
N LEU A 223 30.85 1.64 -10.68
CA LEU A 223 31.72 2.74 -10.30
C LEU A 223 33.06 2.27 -9.70
N GLY A 224 33.50 1.05 -10.00
CA GLY A 224 34.60 0.39 -9.29
C GLY A 224 34.12 -0.27 -7.98
N SER A 225 34.92 -1.19 -7.43
CA SER A 225 34.44 -2.20 -6.48
C SER A 225 33.84 -1.60 -5.19
N LYS A 226 32.53 -1.80 -4.97
CA LYS A 226 31.81 -1.52 -3.71
C LYS A 226 32.19 -2.46 -2.55
N ASN A 227 33.43 -2.95 -2.51
CA ASN A 227 33.91 -3.79 -1.39
C ASN A 227 35.30 -3.43 -0.88
N LYS A 228 35.78 -2.22 -1.14
CA LYS A 228 36.96 -1.66 -0.52
C LYS A 228 36.74 -0.15 -0.49
N THR A 229 36.94 0.49 0.66
CA THR A 229 37.19 1.94 0.67
C THR A 229 38.27 2.22 -0.38
N SER A 230 38.26 3.36 -1.07
CA SER A 230 39.22 3.66 -2.15
C SER A 230 40.70 3.48 -1.74
N PHE A 231 40.95 3.41 -0.43
CA PHE A 231 42.19 3.03 0.22
C PHE A 231 42.69 1.61 -0.14
N GLU A 232 41.81 0.64 -0.26
CA GLU A 232 42.17 -0.77 -0.23
C GLU A 232 42.38 -1.41 -1.62
N LEU A 233 42.00 -0.73 -2.71
CA LEU A 233 42.20 -1.17 -4.10
C LEU A 233 43.51 -0.66 -4.71
N CYS A 234 43.99 0.51 -4.28
CA CYS A 234 45.22 1.12 -4.78
C CYS A 234 46.34 1.16 -3.73
N GLY A 235 45.96 1.17 -2.44
CA GLY A 235 46.89 1.20 -1.33
C GLY A 235 47.64 2.52 -1.17
N CYS A 236 47.18 3.64 -1.76
CA CYS A 236 47.82 4.95 -1.57
C CYS A 236 47.31 5.60 -0.28
N ASP A 237 48.18 5.83 0.71
CA ASP A 237 47.82 6.54 1.95
C ASP A 237 47.75 8.06 1.71
N LYS A 238 48.87 8.65 1.30
CA LYS A 238 48.99 10.10 1.02
C LYS A 238 49.27 10.36 -0.46
N GLY A 239 48.38 9.90 -1.34
CA GLY A 239 48.53 10.07 -2.79
C GLY A 239 47.24 9.84 -3.58
N THR A 240 47.30 10.15 -4.88
CA THR A 240 46.22 9.91 -5.83
C THR A 240 46.46 8.63 -6.63
N CYS A 241 45.40 7.86 -6.84
CA CYS A 241 45.47 6.60 -7.58
C CYS A 241 45.24 6.83 -9.08
N GLY A 242 46.15 6.33 -9.91
CA GLY A 242 46.00 6.25 -11.36
C GLY A 242 45.08 5.10 -11.78
N THR A 243 44.62 5.14 -13.04
CA THR A 243 43.72 4.12 -13.62
C THR A 243 44.38 2.74 -13.79
N ASP A 244 45.70 2.67 -13.65
CA ASP A 244 46.55 1.47 -13.72
C ASP A 244 46.95 0.92 -12.34
N GLY A 245 46.46 1.51 -11.24
CA GLY A 245 46.85 1.13 -9.88
C GLY A 245 48.22 1.68 -9.45
N SER A 246 48.79 2.62 -10.20
CA SER A 246 49.94 3.42 -9.78
C SER A 246 49.50 4.51 -8.77
N CYS A 247 50.36 4.82 -7.80
CA CYS A 247 50.12 5.90 -6.85
C CYS A 247 51.01 7.10 -7.17
N THR A 248 50.42 8.27 -7.35
CA THR A 248 51.15 9.54 -7.38
C THR A 248 51.11 10.14 -5.98
N CYS A 249 52.26 10.17 -5.29
CA CYS A 249 52.31 10.68 -3.92
C CYS A 249 52.19 12.21 -3.87
N ASN A 250 51.55 12.71 -2.81
CA ASN A 250 51.51 14.15 -2.54
C ASN A 250 52.93 14.69 -2.24
N PRO A 251 53.20 15.98 -2.45
CA PRO A 251 54.49 16.59 -2.13
C PRO A 251 54.93 16.29 -0.69
N GLY A 252 56.20 15.94 -0.50
CA GLY A 252 56.76 15.53 0.80
C GLY A 252 56.57 14.03 1.14
N TRP A 253 55.75 13.29 0.40
CA TRP A 253 55.50 11.86 0.61
C TRP A 253 56.14 10.98 -0.48
N ALA A 254 56.52 9.77 -0.10
CA ALA A 254 57.13 8.76 -0.95
C ALA A 254 56.61 7.36 -0.62
N SER A 255 56.79 6.42 -1.55
CA SER A 255 56.48 5.01 -1.32
C SER A 255 57.63 4.30 -0.58
N PRO A 256 57.33 3.37 0.33
CA PRO A 256 58.34 2.63 1.07
C PRO A 256 59.22 1.80 0.14
N THR A 257 60.53 1.72 0.44
CA THR A 257 61.50 0.87 -0.27
C THR A 257 61.59 -0.52 0.37
N SER A 258 62.17 -1.49 -0.36
CA SER A 258 62.27 -2.89 0.07
C SER A 258 62.92 -3.01 1.45
N GLY A 259 62.14 -3.39 2.47
CA GLY A 259 62.56 -3.43 3.87
C GLY A 259 61.60 -2.76 4.87
N GLN A 260 60.56 -2.04 4.40
CA GLN A 260 59.50 -1.44 5.23
C GLN A 260 58.13 -2.07 4.93
N ASN A 261 57.13 -1.85 5.79
CA ASN A 261 55.79 -2.44 5.67
C ASN A 261 55.10 -2.01 4.36
N ALA A 262 55.22 -2.83 3.32
CA ALA A 262 54.92 -2.51 1.93
C ALA A 262 53.43 -2.57 1.57
N THR A 263 52.53 -2.60 2.55
CA THR A 263 51.08 -2.71 2.32
C THR A 263 50.42 -1.36 1.98
N ALA A 264 51.05 -0.23 2.31
CA ALA A 264 50.58 1.11 1.97
C ALA A 264 51.64 1.92 1.20
N LYS A 265 51.33 2.30 -0.05
CA LYS A 265 52.10 3.21 -0.92
C LYS A 265 51.90 4.66 -0.45
N CYS A 266 52.88 5.53 -0.66
CA CYS A 266 52.86 6.92 -0.21
C CYS A 266 52.65 7.10 1.31
N SER A 267 53.32 6.27 2.12
CA SER A 267 53.18 6.22 3.58
C SER A 267 54.43 6.67 4.34
N VAL A 268 55.52 7.00 3.63
CA VAL A 268 56.78 7.47 4.22
C VAL A 268 57.13 8.86 3.68
N CYS A 269 57.92 9.65 4.42
CA CYS A 269 58.39 10.93 3.91
C CYS A 269 59.41 10.75 2.79
N ALA A 270 59.35 11.65 1.80
CA ALA A 270 60.36 11.76 0.78
C ALA A 270 61.72 12.13 1.40
N PRO A 271 62.85 11.76 0.77
CA PRO A 271 64.18 12.15 1.25
C PRO A 271 64.28 13.66 1.49
N GLY A 272 64.68 14.05 2.70
CA GLY A 272 64.76 15.46 3.12
C GLY A 272 63.52 16.01 3.82
N PHE A 273 62.45 15.22 3.97
CA PHE A 273 61.24 15.58 4.71
C PHE A 273 61.11 14.71 5.96
N PHE A 274 60.58 15.28 7.04
CA PHE A 274 60.36 14.61 8.33
C PHE A 274 58.91 14.78 8.78
N GLN A 275 58.37 13.79 9.50
CA GLN A 275 57.04 13.90 10.09
C GLN A 275 57.04 14.89 11.25
N ASP A 276 56.13 15.85 11.21
CA ASP A 276 55.82 16.72 12.33
C ASP A 276 54.91 16.03 13.37
N ALA A 277 54.56 16.76 14.43
CA ALA A 277 53.68 16.24 15.50
C ALA A 277 52.24 15.95 15.04
N SER A 278 51.81 16.48 13.89
CA SER A 278 50.54 16.14 13.23
C SER A 278 50.64 14.94 12.29
N GLY A 279 51.85 14.41 12.06
CA GLY A 279 52.10 13.31 11.14
C GLY A 279 52.16 13.73 9.66
N GLU A 280 52.39 15.02 9.37
CA GLU A 280 52.64 15.51 8.00
C GLU A 280 54.14 15.60 7.70
N CYS A 281 54.53 15.23 6.47
CA CYS A 281 55.91 15.34 6.01
C CYS A 281 56.25 16.77 5.59
N GLN A 282 57.08 17.44 6.37
CA GLN A 282 57.58 18.80 6.10
C GLN A 282 59.10 18.78 5.93
N GLY A 283 59.65 19.69 5.10
CA GLY A 283 61.07 19.74 4.72
C GLY A 283 61.75 21.01 5.22
#